data_AF-A0A0X8HEE6-F1
#
_entry.id   AF-A0A0X8HEE6-F1
#
_cell.length_a   1.000
_cell.length_b   1.000
_cell.length_c   1.000
_cell.angle_alpha   90.00
_cell.angle_beta   90.00
_cell.angle_gamma   90.00
#
_symmetry.space_group_name_H-M   'P 1'
#
loop_
_entity.id
_entity.type
_entity.pdbx_description
1 polymer ?
#
loop_
_entity_poly.entity_id
_entity_poly.type
_entity_poly.pdbx_seq_one_letter_code
_entity_poly.pdbx_strand_id
1 'polypeptide(L)'
;MLPESLRRQKILRLALPIIAGMLSQSLINLIDAALVGSLGQVPLAGIGIGGYAMFLITAVVFGLSSGVQAQTARRHGEEDWPNCAMPLNAGLVIAFAVALPIALLCLWQAPALLGLINQDPAVSAVAVEYFRWRVLSLIAVAMIFCFRGYWNGIQQTGIYLRIILFTHVINVAASLVLIFGYLGLPAMGPAGAGAGTTLSLFIGLAIWALVSVRHAGKRGFLVELPRRRTFTTTLRLALPHSFQQLWFAAGYAVLFWILGQIDSASVAVGHVLVNLSLLLILPGVGLGMAAMTLVGHSLGQQAHQEAHRWGWDVVRLAWLCLAALALPMALFPELVLGLFLHDPDLIELGRLPLQLTAAMIVLDAAALVLGQALLGAGANRTVMTTTLTLQWLVFLPLAWWVGVAMEQGLLGIWWVQLVYRCLNSAWFGLIWQRRHWQRLAV
;
A
#
# COMPACT_ATOMS: atom_id res chain seq x y z
N MET A 1 -15.09 16.56 -18.50
CA MET A 1 -14.59 17.91 -18.21
C MET A 1 -13.58 17.82 -17.08
N LEU A 2 -12.34 18.26 -17.31
CA LEU A 2 -11.28 18.26 -16.29
C LEU A 2 -11.61 19.27 -15.16
N PRO A 3 -11.06 19.09 -13.95
CA PRO A 3 -11.21 20.08 -12.89
C PRO A 3 -10.64 21.45 -13.31
N GLU A 4 -11.13 22.52 -12.68
CA GLU A 4 -10.57 23.86 -12.80
C GLU A 4 -9.06 23.85 -12.53
N SER A 5 -8.32 24.73 -13.22
CA SER A 5 -6.85 24.76 -13.21
C SER A 5 -6.25 24.82 -11.79
N LEU A 6 -6.81 25.64 -10.92
CA LEU A 6 -6.39 25.79 -9.52
C LEU A 6 -6.62 24.51 -8.71
N ARG A 7 -7.77 23.84 -8.89
CA ARG A 7 -8.09 22.58 -8.21
C ARG A 7 -7.14 21.47 -8.66
N ARG A 8 -6.92 21.36 -9.97
CA ARG A 8 -5.96 20.41 -10.55
C ARG A 8 -4.55 20.62 -9.98
N GLN A 9 -4.09 21.86 -9.90
CA GLN A 9 -2.77 22.18 -9.33
C GLN A 9 -2.68 21.77 -7.85
N LYS A 10 -3.74 22.01 -7.06
CA LYS A 10 -3.80 21.58 -5.65
C LYS A 10 -3.74 20.06 -5.52
N ILE A 11 -4.50 19.33 -6.34
CA ILE A 11 -4.48 17.86 -6.35
C ILE A 11 -3.08 17.35 -6.70
N LEU A 12 -2.48 17.83 -7.79
CA LEU A 12 -1.15 17.38 -8.23
C LEU A 12 -0.05 17.72 -7.24
N ARG A 13 -0.09 18.90 -6.61
CA ARG A 13 0.86 19.30 -5.57
C ARG A 13 0.86 18.34 -4.37
N LEU A 14 -0.29 17.75 -4.04
CA LEU A 14 -0.41 16.76 -2.99
C LEU A 14 -0.06 15.36 -3.47
N ALA A 15 -0.60 14.95 -4.61
CA ALA A 15 -0.50 13.59 -5.12
C ALA A 15 0.90 13.25 -5.64
N LEU A 16 1.56 14.14 -6.41
CA LEU A 16 2.86 13.82 -7.03
C LEU A 16 3.93 13.41 -6.01
N PRO A 17 4.11 14.12 -4.87
CA PRO A 17 5.06 13.67 -3.85
C PRO A 17 4.69 12.32 -3.21
N ILE A 18 3.39 12.05 -3.03
CA ILE A 18 2.93 10.76 -2.48
C ILE A 18 3.25 9.64 -3.47
N ILE A 19 2.90 9.83 -4.75
CA ILE A 19 3.14 8.87 -5.84
C ILE A 19 4.64 8.60 -5.98
N ALA A 20 5.46 9.65 -6.01
CA ALA A 20 6.92 9.52 -6.10
C ALA A 20 7.50 8.74 -4.91
N GLY A 21 6.99 8.98 -3.69
CA GLY A 21 7.43 8.22 -2.51
C GLY A 21 6.98 6.74 -2.51
N MET A 22 5.82 6.44 -3.12
CA MET A 22 5.38 5.04 -3.30
C MET A 22 6.20 4.34 -4.39
N LEU A 23 6.45 5.00 -5.52
CA LEU A 23 7.29 4.49 -6.60
C LEU A 23 8.73 4.28 -6.13
N SER A 24 9.27 5.19 -5.30
CA SER A 24 10.60 5.01 -4.73
C SER A 24 10.68 3.80 -3.80
N GLN A 25 9.61 3.51 -3.03
CA GLN A 25 9.54 2.32 -2.20
C GLN A 25 9.52 1.03 -3.04
N SER A 26 8.78 1.02 -4.15
CA SER A 26 8.80 -0.11 -5.10
C SER A 26 10.17 -0.29 -5.75
N LEU A 27 10.83 0.81 -6.14
CA LEU A 27 12.16 0.76 -6.73
C LEU A 27 13.21 0.22 -5.75
N ILE A 28 13.12 0.62 -4.48
CA ILE A 28 14.00 0.09 -3.44
C ILE A 28 13.80 -1.42 -3.24
N ASN A 29 12.57 -1.91 -3.22
CA ASN A 29 12.32 -3.36 -3.11
C ASN A 29 12.97 -4.12 -4.30
N LEU A 30 12.93 -3.53 -5.51
CA LEU A 30 13.58 -4.11 -6.69
C LEU A 30 15.11 -4.07 -6.59
N ILE A 31 15.68 -2.98 -6.07
CA ILE A 31 17.12 -2.87 -5.83
C ILE A 31 17.57 -3.92 -4.81
N ASP A 32 16.87 -4.06 -3.68
CA ASP A 32 17.20 -5.07 -2.66
C ASP A 32 17.12 -6.49 -3.26
N ALA A 33 16.11 -6.76 -4.11
CA ALA A 33 15.99 -8.04 -4.81
C ALA A 33 17.13 -8.27 -5.82
N ALA A 34 17.55 -7.24 -6.57
CA ALA A 34 18.66 -7.33 -7.51
C ALA A 34 20.00 -7.54 -6.80
N LEU A 35 20.24 -6.84 -5.68
CA LEU A 35 21.45 -6.98 -4.88
C LEU A 35 21.61 -8.41 -4.36
N VAL A 36 20.53 -8.97 -3.81
CA VAL A 36 20.55 -10.36 -3.30
C VAL A 36 20.49 -11.39 -4.43
N GLY A 37 19.83 -11.08 -5.54
CA GLY A 37 19.77 -11.94 -6.72
C GLY A 37 21.14 -12.27 -7.31
N SER A 38 22.12 -11.36 -7.14
CA SER A 38 23.52 -11.63 -7.51
C SER A 38 24.18 -12.75 -6.72
N LEU A 39 23.63 -13.12 -5.55
CA LEU A 39 24.11 -14.23 -4.71
C LEU A 39 23.53 -15.59 -5.11
N GLY A 40 22.55 -15.65 -6.01
CA GLY A 40 21.94 -16.88 -6.53
C GLY A 40 20.44 -17.02 -6.27
N GLN A 41 19.86 -18.11 -6.79
CA GLN A 41 18.41 -18.34 -6.81
C GLN A 41 17.80 -18.60 -5.41
N VAL A 42 18.47 -19.41 -4.57
CA VAL A 42 17.99 -19.71 -3.21
C VAL A 42 17.94 -18.44 -2.33
N PRO A 43 18.99 -17.60 -2.28
CA PRO A 43 18.92 -16.26 -1.71
C PRO A 43 17.70 -15.42 -2.14
N LEU A 44 17.49 -15.33 -3.46
CA LEU A 44 16.41 -14.53 -4.05
C LEU A 44 15.02 -15.05 -3.66
N ALA A 45 14.83 -16.38 -3.71
CA ALA A 45 13.59 -17.02 -3.27
C ALA A 45 13.33 -16.78 -1.78
N GLY A 46 14.37 -16.89 -0.95
CA GLY A 46 14.28 -16.69 0.50
C GLY A 46 13.83 -15.28 0.86
N ILE A 47 14.44 -14.25 0.28
CA ILE A 47 14.00 -12.86 0.52
C ILE A 47 12.61 -12.57 -0.05
N GLY A 48 12.20 -13.25 -1.13
CA GLY A 48 10.85 -13.14 -1.69
C GLY A 48 9.79 -13.62 -0.69
N ILE A 49 9.99 -14.81 -0.11
CA ILE A 49 9.09 -15.37 0.91
C ILE A 49 9.10 -14.54 2.18
N GLY A 50 10.28 -14.18 2.70
CA GLY A 50 10.39 -13.34 3.89
C GLY A 50 9.80 -11.93 3.66
N GLY A 51 9.95 -11.38 2.46
CA GLY A 51 9.34 -10.12 2.04
C GLY A 51 7.82 -10.18 1.97
N TYR A 52 7.27 -11.27 1.43
CA TYR A 52 5.82 -11.49 1.40
C TYR A 52 5.23 -11.67 2.81
N ALA A 53 5.90 -12.44 3.68
CA ALA A 53 5.51 -12.56 5.08
C ALA A 53 5.54 -11.19 5.80
N MET A 54 6.56 -10.37 5.54
CA MET A 54 6.64 -9.01 6.07
C MET A 54 5.52 -8.11 5.52
N PHE A 55 5.13 -8.28 4.26
CA PHE A 55 4.00 -7.56 3.65
C PHE A 55 2.68 -7.88 4.37
N LEU A 56 2.41 -9.16 4.65
CA LEU A 56 1.23 -9.59 5.42
C LEU A 56 1.18 -8.96 6.83
N ILE A 57 2.31 -8.95 7.54
CA ILE A 57 2.36 -8.39 8.90
C ILE A 57 2.26 -6.87 8.88
N THR A 58 2.90 -6.21 7.91
CA THR A 58 2.79 -4.76 7.74
C THR A 58 1.35 -4.32 7.44
N ALA A 59 0.53 -5.17 6.82
CA ALA A 59 -0.89 -4.90 6.57
C ALA A 59 -1.67 -4.65 7.87
N VAL A 60 -1.30 -5.31 8.98
CA VAL A 60 -1.95 -5.16 10.30
C VAL A 60 -1.79 -3.75 10.89
N VAL A 61 -0.73 -3.04 10.53
CA VAL A 61 -0.48 -1.66 10.99
C VAL A 61 -0.79 -0.61 9.94
N PHE A 62 -1.18 -1.01 8.73
CA PHE A 62 -1.40 -0.10 7.59
C PHE A 62 -2.48 0.96 7.85
N GLY A 63 -3.53 0.59 8.57
CA GLY A 63 -4.65 1.46 8.91
C GLY A 63 -4.27 2.69 9.73
N LEU A 64 -3.16 2.63 10.49
CA LEU A 64 -2.66 3.77 11.27
C LEU A 64 -2.42 5.01 10.41
N SER A 65 -1.90 4.82 9.19
CA SER A 65 -1.66 5.93 8.28
C SER A 65 -2.95 6.66 7.91
N SER A 66 -3.97 5.92 7.49
CA SER A 66 -5.27 6.50 7.12
C SER A 66 -6.02 7.10 8.32
N GLY A 67 -5.93 6.46 9.49
CA GLY A 67 -6.63 6.92 10.69
C GLY A 67 -6.05 8.23 11.23
N VAL A 68 -4.72 8.38 11.20
CA VAL A 68 -4.05 9.64 11.53
C VAL A 68 -4.34 10.69 10.44
N GLN A 69 -4.24 10.32 9.16
CA GLN A 69 -4.46 11.25 8.04
C GLN A 69 -5.86 11.86 8.05
N ALA A 70 -6.91 11.06 8.21
CA ALA A 70 -8.29 11.54 8.22
C ALA A 70 -8.55 12.52 9.37
N GLN A 71 -8.10 12.18 10.59
CA GLN A 71 -8.24 13.04 11.77
C GLN A 71 -7.44 14.33 11.65
N THR A 72 -6.17 14.24 11.23
CA THR A 72 -5.30 15.40 11.08
C THR A 72 -5.80 16.32 9.97
N ALA A 73 -6.25 15.78 8.82
CA ALA A 73 -6.84 16.57 7.75
C ALA A 73 -8.09 17.32 8.23
N ARG A 74 -8.96 16.66 9.00
CA ARG A 74 -10.15 17.29 9.57
C ARG A 74 -9.81 18.42 10.53
N ARG A 75 -8.95 18.19 11.53
CA ARG A 75 -8.52 19.24 12.47
C ARG A 75 -7.80 20.39 11.79
N HIS A 76 -7.03 20.09 10.75
CA HIS A 76 -6.41 21.12 9.90
C HIS A 76 -7.46 21.93 9.12
N GLY A 77 -8.61 21.34 8.78
CA GLY A 77 -9.76 22.06 8.20
C GLY A 77 -10.53 22.89 9.20
N GLU A 78 -10.64 22.41 10.45
CA GLU A 78 -11.25 23.12 11.57
C GLU A 78 -10.36 24.27 12.11
N GLU A 79 -9.14 24.40 11.59
CA GLU A 79 -8.11 25.32 12.09
C GLU A 79 -7.76 25.11 13.57
N ASP A 80 -7.99 23.90 14.09
CA ASP A 80 -7.61 23.49 15.45
C ASP A 80 -6.11 23.15 15.50
N TRP A 81 -5.28 24.18 15.35
CA TRP A 81 -3.82 24.07 15.33
C TRP A 81 -3.25 23.39 16.58
N PRO A 82 -3.70 23.71 17.82
CA PRO A 82 -3.16 23.10 19.03
C PRO A 82 -3.38 21.58 19.10
N ASN A 83 -4.49 21.07 18.56
CA ASN A 83 -4.81 19.63 18.60
C ASN A 83 -4.55 18.89 17.28
N CYS A 84 -3.96 19.57 16.29
CA CYS A 84 -3.73 19.03 14.94
C CYS A 84 -2.80 17.80 14.94
N ALA A 85 -1.79 17.77 15.83
CA ALA A 85 -0.86 16.63 15.99
C ALA A 85 -1.29 15.60 17.05
N MET A 86 -2.38 15.84 17.77
CA MET A 86 -2.89 14.88 18.75
C MET A 86 -3.27 13.49 18.15
N PRO A 87 -3.75 13.36 16.88
CA PRO A 87 -3.93 12.05 16.25
C PRO A 87 -2.60 11.33 16.01
N LEU A 88 -1.53 12.07 15.72
CA LEU A 88 -0.17 11.52 15.56
C LEU A 88 0.32 10.95 16.90
N ASN A 89 0.17 11.68 18.01
CA ASN A 89 0.53 11.17 19.34
C ASN A 89 -0.23 9.86 19.66
N ALA A 90 -1.55 9.83 19.42
CA ALA A 90 -2.35 8.63 19.59
C ALA A 90 -1.88 7.48 18.68
N GLY A 91 -1.61 7.78 17.41
CA GLY A 91 -1.10 6.83 16.43
C GLY A 91 0.22 6.21 16.86
N LEU A 92 1.18 6.99 17.38
CA LEU A 92 2.48 6.48 17.84
C LEU A 92 2.35 5.54 19.05
N VAL A 93 1.47 5.87 20.00
CA VAL A 93 1.20 4.98 21.15
C VAL A 93 0.56 3.67 20.68
N ILE A 94 -0.44 3.73 19.79
CA ILE A 94 -1.07 2.52 19.22
C ILE A 94 -0.05 1.73 18.40
N ALA A 95 0.76 2.40 17.58
CA ALA A 95 1.79 1.79 16.76
C ALA A 95 2.74 0.96 17.62
N PHE A 96 3.25 1.54 18.70
CA PHE A 96 4.14 0.82 19.62
C PHE A 96 3.42 -0.33 20.32
N ALA A 97 2.23 -0.09 20.88
CA ALA A 97 1.46 -1.09 21.62
C ALA A 97 1.02 -2.29 20.76
N VAL A 98 0.80 -2.10 19.46
CA VAL A 98 0.38 -3.16 18.54
C VAL A 98 1.58 -3.80 17.84
N ALA A 99 2.53 -3.00 17.34
CA ALA A 99 3.66 -3.53 16.58
C ALA A 99 4.64 -4.30 17.46
N LEU A 100 4.88 -3.90 18.71
CA LEU A 100 5.84 -4.58 19.59
C LEU A 100 5.42 -6.03 19.91
N PRO A 101 4.20 -6.32 20.40
CA PRO A 101 3.78 -7.71 20.64
C PRO A 101 3.79 -8.56 19.37
N ILE A 102 3.36 -8.01 18.24
CA ILE A 102 3.38 -8.70 16.95
C ILE A 102 4.82 -9.00 16.52
N ALA A 103 5.73 -8.04 16.66
CA ALA A 103 7.13 -8.22 16.31
C ALA A 103 7.78 -9.32 17.17
N LEU A 104 7.55 -9.29 18.50
CA LEU A 104 8.06 -10.31 19.41
C LEU A 104 7.52 -11.71 19.06
N LEU A 105 6.21 -11.82 18.79
CA LEU A 105 5.60 -13.07 18.36
C LEU A 105 6.19 -13.57 17.03
N CYS A 106 6.35 -12.69 16.05
CA CYS A 106 6.89 -13.05 14.74
C CYS A 106 8.38 -13.43 14.81
N LEU A 107 9.16 -12.81 15.70
CA LEU A 107 10.56 -13.20 15.95
C LEU A 107 10.65 -14.60 16.56
N TRP A 108 9.78 -14.89 17.53
CA TRP A 108 9.71 -16.20 18.19
C TRP A 108 9.23 -17.29 17.22
N GLN A 109 8.19 -17.02 16.41
CA GLN A 109 7.58 -17.98 15.48
C GLN A 109 8.09 -17.90 14.04
N ALA A 110 9.17 -17.17 13.75
CA ALA A 110 9.65 -16.99 12.38
C ALA A 110 9.77 -18.33 11.59
N PRO A 111 10.37 -19.42 12.12
CA PRO A 111 10.44 -20.69 11.40
C PRO A 111 9.08 -21.31 11.10
N ALA A 112 8.16 -21.26 12.08
CA ALA A 112 6.81 -21.82 11.91
C ALA A 112 6.00 -21.02 10.89
N LEU A 113 6.04 -19.68 10.97
CA LEU A 113 5.33 -18.80 10.04
C LEU A 113 5.83 -18.97 8.60
N LEU A 114 7.14 -19.07 8.39
CA LEU A 114 7.69 -19.20 7.05
C LEU A 114 7.56 -20.62 6.50
N GLY A 115 7.58 -21.64 7.37
CA GLY A 115 7.30 -23.03 7.00
C GLY A 115 5.87 -23.25 6.48
N LEU A 116 4.91 -22.38 6.83
CA LEU A 116 3.56 -22.39 6.26
C LEU A 116 3.53 -21.89 4.81
N ILE A 117 4.50 -21.07 4.40
CA ILE A 117 4.56 -20.47 3.06
C ILE A 117 5.41 -21.34 2.13
N ASN A 118 6.54 -21.85 2.60
CA ASN A 118 7.44 -22.68 1.81
C ASN A 118 8.09 -23.78 2.66
N GLN A 119 8.12 -24.99 2.13
CA GLN A 119 8.63 -26.19 2.83
C GLN A 119 10.07 -26.56 2.43
N ASP A 120 10.67 -25.91 1.43
CA ASP A 120 12.08 -26.13 1.07
C ASP A 120 13.00 -25.63 2.21
N PRO A 121 13.78 -26.52 2.86
CA PRO A 121 14.61 -26.15 3.99
C PRO A 121 15.67 -25.08 3.66
N ALA A 122 16.24 -25.10 2.45
CA ALA A 122 17.31 -24.18 2.06
C ALA A 122 16.76 -22.76 1.86
N VAL A 123 15.62 -22.65 1.19
CA VAL A 123 14.93 -21.36 0.98
C VAL A 123 14.36 -20.83 2.29
N SER A 124 13.76 -21.71 3.11
CA SER A 124 13.16 -21.35 4.39
C SER A 124 14.20 -20.82 5.39
N ALA A 125 15.40 -21.40 5.46
CA ALA A 125 16.48 -20.91 6.32
C ALA A 125 16.85 -19.45 6.01
N VAL A 126 17.05 -19.14 4.71
CA VAL A 126 17.34 -17.77 4.25
C VAL A 126 16.18 -16.84 4.57
N ALA A 127 14.94 -17.28 4.29
CA ALA A 127 13.75 -16.48 4.52
C ALA A 127 13.60 -16.12 6.00
N VAL A 128 13.85 -17.07 6.91
CA VAL A 128 13.76 -16.87 8.37
C VAL A 128 14.77 -15.84 8.85
N GLU A 129 16.01 -15.92 8.38
CA GLU A 129 17.06 -14.98 8.78
C GLU A 129 16.77 -13.56 8.30
N TYR A 130 16.41 -13.42 7.02
CA TYR A 130 15.97 -12.14 6.45
C TYR A 130 14.75 -11.58 7.18
N PHE A 131 13.75 -12.41 7.43
CA PHE A 131 12.50 -12.02 8.06
C PHE A 131 12.70 -11.56 9.52
N ARG A 132 13.56 -12.23 10.29
CA ARG A 132 13.87 -11.82 11.67
C ARG A 132 14.42 -10.40 11.72
N TRP A 133 15.34 -10.04 10.82
CA TRP A 133 15.81 -8.66 10.71
C TRP A 133 14.67 -7.71 10.36
N ARG A 134 13.90 -8.02 9.31
CA ARG A 134 12.81 -7.15 8.85
C ARG A 134 11.73 -6.92 9.90
N VAL A 135 11.38 -7.93 10.70
CA VAL A 135 10.35 -7.84 11.74
C VAL A 135 10.75 -6.84 12.84
N LEU A 136 12.04 -6.68 13.15
CA LEU A 136 12.50 -5.64 14.09
C LEU A 136 12.09 -4.24 13.62
N SER A 137 12.04 -4.02 12.31
CA SER A 137 11.61 -2.74 11.73
C SER A 137 10.10 -2.50 11.77
N LEU A 138 9.27 -3.48 12.17
CA LEU A 138 7.81 -3.35 12.17
C LEU A 138 7.33 -2.16 13.02
N ILE A 139 7.97 -1.94 14.18
CA ILE A 139 7.68 -0.81 15.05
C ILE A 139 7.98 0.51 14.33
N ALA A 140 9.12 0.60 13.65
CA ALA A 140 9.49 1.76 12.87
C ALA A 140 8.51 2.00 11.70
N VAL A 141 8.13 0.95 10.98
CA VAL A 141 7.14 1.02 9.89
C VAL A 141 5.80 1.55 10.40
N ALA A 142 5.28 1.01 11.51
CA ALA A 142 4.02 1.44 12.11
C ALA A 142 4.05 2.92 12.52
N MET A 143 5.15 3.38 13.11
CA MET A 143 5.33 4.79 13.47
C MET A 143 5.48 5.70 12.23
N ILE A 144 6.23 5.26 11.22
CA ILE A 144 6.38 5.98 9.94
C ILE A 144 5.02 6.13 9.24
N PHE A 145 4.15 5.13 9.30
CA PHE A 145 2.78 5.25 8.81
C PHE A 145 2.00 6.36 9.52
N CYS A 146 2.17 6.52 10.83
CA CYS A 146 1.56 7.62 11.58
C CYS A 146 2.11 8.98 11.12
N PHE A 147 3.43 9.12 10.98
CA PHE A 147 4.05 10.34 10.46
C PHE A 147 3.55 10.65 9.04
N ARG A 148 3.59 9.68 8.12
CA ARG A 148 3.05 9.82 6.76
C ARG A 148 1.61 10.31 6.79
N GLY A 149 0.78 9.74 7.66
CA GLY A 149 -0.62 10.16 7.84
C GLY A 149 -0.72 11.62 8.26
N TYR A 150 0.05 12.04 9.26
CA TYR A 150 0.07 13.43 9.74
C TYR A 150 0.49 14.42 8.65
N TRP A 151 1.65 14.19 8.02
CA TRP A 151 2.22 15.10 7.02
C TRP A 151 1.35 15.21 5.76
N ASN A 152 0.75 14.10 5.33
CA ASN A 152 -0.25 14.12 4.26
C ASN A 152 -1.53 14.86 4.70
N GLY A 153 -1.97 14.67 5.94
CA GLY A 153 -3.16 15.32 6.49
C GLY A 153 -3.05 16.85 6.56
N ILE A 154 -1.87 17.38 6.92
CA ILE A 154 -1.60 18.82 6.92
C ILE A 154 -1.16 19.37 5.55
N GLN A 155 -1.34 18.60 4.47
CA GLN A 155 -1.04 19.02 3.09
C GLN A 155 0.47 19.33 2.83
N GLN A 156 1.38 18.73 3.60
CA GLN A 156 2.84 18.89 3.45
C GLN A 156 3.53 17.62 2.92
N THR A 157 2.98 17.08 1.83
CA THR A 157 3.43 15.83 1.20
C THR A 157 4.87 15.88 0.67
N GLY A 158 5.41 17.08 0.42
CA GLY A 158 6.81 17.27 0.01
C GLY A 158 7.84 16.92 1.10
N ILE A 159 7.50 17.11 2.38
CA ILE A 159 8.38 16.69 3.49
C ILE A 159 8.44 15.17 3.56
N TYR A 160 7.29 14.51 3.34
CA TYR A 160 7.22 13.06 3.21
C TYR A 160 8.14 12.52 2.12
N LEU A 161 8.07 13.08 0.92
CA LEU A 161 8.92 12.64 -0.18
C LEU A 161 10.42 12.79 0.14
N ARG A 162 10.83 13.94 0.71
CA ARG A 162 12.25 14.19 0.99
C ARG A 162 12.81 13.20 2.01
N ILE A 163 12.07 12.94 3.09
CA ILE A 163 12.52 12.02 4.14
C ILE A 163 12.57 10.59 3.61
N ILE A 164 11.54 10.13 2.88
CA ILE A 164 11.51 8.75 2.39
C ILE A 164 12.60 8.48 1.35
N LEU A 165 12.87 9.42 0.44
CA LEU A 165 13.98 9.31 -0.51
C LEU A 165 15.34 9.25 0.20
N PHE A 166 15.54 10.07 1.23
CA PHE A 166 16.77 10.03 2.02
C PHE A 166 16.94 8.68 2.75
N THR A 167 15.87 8.18 3.37
CA THR A 167 15.85 6.85 3.98
C THR A 167 16.16 5.74 2.97
N HIS A 168 15.66 5.85 1.75
CA HIS A 168 15.94 4.90 0.68
C HIS A 168 17.40 4.91 0.21
N VAL A 169 18.03 6.08 0.11
CA VAL A 169 19.47 6.17 -0.17
C VAL A 169 20.27 5.49 0.93
N ILE A 170 19.90 5.71 2.20
CA ILE A 170 20.51 5.01 3.34
C ILE A 170 20.29 3.50 3.25
N ASN A 171 19.09 3.05 2.84
CA ASN A 171 18.82 1.62 2.65
C ASN A 171 19.80 1.00 1.67
N VAL A 172 19.92 1.57 0.46
CA VAL A 172 20.83 1.02 -0.56
C VAL A 172 22.27 0.98 -0.06
N ALA A 173 22.74 2.06 0.58
CA ALA A 173 24.09 2.11 1.12
C ALA A 173 24.32 1.07 2.23
N ALA A 174 23.38 0.96 3.17
CA ALA A 174 23.46 0.00 4.27
C ALA A 174 23.36 -1.45 3.79
N SER A 175 22.42 -1.75 2.88
CA SER A 175 22.27 -3.06 2.26
C SER A 175 23.53 -3.47 1.51
N LEU A 176 24.11 -2.60 0.68
CA LEU A 176 25.37 -2.89 -0.03
C LEU A 176 26.51 -3.28 0.93
N VAL A 177 26.69 -2.49 2.00
CA VAL A 177 27.75 -2.74 2.98
C VAL A 177 27.51 -4.07 3.72
N LEU A 178 26.29 -4.34 4.18
CA LEU A 178 25.97 -5.51 5.00
C LEU A 178 25.85 -6.80 4.19
N ILE A 179 25.38 -6.74 2.94
CA ILE A 179 25.29 -7.91 2.06
C ILE A 179 26.70 -8.42 1.74
N PHE A 180 27.59 -7.53 1.29
CA PHE A 180 28.91 -7.90 0.78
C PHE A 180 30.04 -7.84 1.81
N GLY A 181 29.81 -7.29 3.01
CA GLY A 181 30.82 -7.20 4.06
C GLY A 181 31.89 -6.13 3.78
N TYR A 182 31.46 -4.96 3.28
CA TYR A 182 32.38 -3.82 3.09
C TYR A 182 32.69 -3.12 4.41
N LEU A 183 33.69 -2.23 4.41
CA LEU A 183 34.13 -1.45 5.58
C LEU A 183 34.61 -2.29 6.79
N GLY A 184 35.09 -3.51 6.53
CA GLY A 184 35.60 -4.42 7.57
C GLY A 184 34.52 -5.17 8.35
N LEU A 185 33.26 -5.10 7.90
CA LEU A 185 32.15 -5.87 8.47
C LEU A 185 32.07 -7.28 7.85
N PRO A 186 31.54 -8.29 8.56
CA PRO A 186 31.30 -9.61 7.98
C PRO A 186 30.21 -9.54 6.90
N ALA A 187 30.37 -10.33 5.83
CA ALA A 187 29.36 -10.46 4.79
C ALA A 187 28.15 -11.24 5.33
N MET A 188 27.00 -10.58 5.47
CA MET A 188 25.76 -11.18 5.99
C MET A 188 24.88 -11.77 4.87
N GLY A 189 25.27 -11.61 3.60
CA GLY A 189 24.51 -12.13 2.47
C GLY A 189 23.05 -11.63 2.47
N PRO A 190 22.04 -12.49 2.28
CA PRO A 190 20.63 -12.09 2.24
C PRO A 190 20.13 -11.43 3.53
N ALA A 191 20.65 -11.84 4.69
CA ALA A 191 20.31 -11.23 5.96
C ALA A 191 20.78 -9.77 6.04
N GLY A 192 21.87 -9.44 5.35
CA GLY A 192 22.38 -8.08 5.21
C GLY A 192 21.39 -7.13 4.54
N ALA A 193 20.60 -7.60 3.57
CA ALA A 193 19.52 -6.82 2.96
C ALA A 193 18.42 -6.51 4.00
N GLY A 194 18.01 -7.52 4.77
CA GLY A 194 17.02 -7.35 5.83
C GLY A 194 17.47 -6.38 6.93
N ALA A 195 18.73 -6.49 7.34
CA ALA A 195 19.37 -5.62 8.32
C ALA A 195 19.53 -4.18 7.80
N GLY A 196 19.97 -4.01 6.55
CA GLY A 196 20.13 -2.72 5.88
C GLY A 196 18.82 -1.94 5.81
N THR A 197 17.73 -2.60 5.38
CA THR A 197 16.40 -1.97 5.37
C THR A 197 15.95 -1.60 6.78
N THR A 198 16.18 -2.47 7.76
CA THR A 198 15.80 -2.23 9.16
C THR A 198 16.52 -1.02 9.73
N LEU A 199 17.84 -0.95 9.55
CA LEU A 199 18.66 0.18 9.98
C LEU A 199 18.19 1.48 9.33
N SER A 200 17.97 1.47 8.02
CA SER A 200 17.50 2.66 7.29
C SER A 200 16.15 3.15 7.81
N LEU A 201 15.22 2.26 8.15
CA LEU A 201 13.91 2.62 8.69
C LEU A 201 13.99 3.21 10.10
N PHE A 202 14.88 2.73 10.96
CA PHE A 202 15.12 3.35 12.27
C PHE A 202 15.77 4.74 12.15
N ILE A 203 16.71 4.91 11.22
CA ILE A 203 17.29 6.24 10.93
C ILE A 203 16.21 7.17 10.37
N GLY A 204 15.40 6.67 9.43
CA GLY A 204 14.25 7.39 8.88
C GLY A 204 13.26 7.80 9.97
N LEU A 205 12.95 6.90 10.91
CA LEU A 205 12.10 7.19 12.07
C LEU A 205 12.67 8.31 12.93
N ALA A 206 13.98 8.30 13.21
CA ALA A 206 14.62 9.36 13.97
C ALA A 206 14.52 10.73 13.26
N ILE A 207 14.70 10.75 11.93
CA ILE A 207 14.54 11.97 11.11
C ILE A 207 13.08 12.45 11.14
N TRP A 208 12.13 11.53 10.98
CA TRP A 208 10.70 11.83 11.07
C TRP A 208 10.33 12.46 12.41
N ALA A 209 10.83 11.89 13.51
CA ALA A 209 10.62 12.42 14.85
C ALA A 209 11.24 13.82 14.98
N LEU A 210 12.50 14.01 14.58
CA LEU A 210 13.20 15.29 14.66
C LEU A 210 12.49 16.40 13.87
N VAL A 211 12.12 16.13 12.62
CA VAL A 211 11.42 17.10 11.77
C VAL A 211 10.05 17.43 12.36
N SER A 212 9.34 16.45 12.92
CA SER A 212 8.03 16.64 13.55
C SER A 212 8.12 17.43 14.86
N VAL A 213 9.14 17.23 15.69
CA VAL A 213 9.37 18.09 16.87
C VAL A 213 9.53 19.55 16.45
N ARG A 214 10.31 19.82 15.40
CA ARG A 214 10.59 21.20 14.93
C ARG A 214 9.36 21.90 14.32
N HIS A 215 8.54 21.19 13.55
CA HIS A 215 7.45 21.80 12.76
C HIS A 215 6.06 21.57 13.34
N ALA A 216 5.85 20.45 14.04
CA ALA A 216 4.58 20.06 14.64
C ALA A 216 4.53 20.27 16.15
N GLY A 217 5.64 20.62 16.81
CA GLY A 217 5.67 20.92 18.26
C GLY A 217 4.67 22.01 18.65
N LYS A 218 4.61 23.11 17.87
CA LYS A 218 3.62 24.18 18.03
C LYS A 218 2.17 23.75 17.73
N ARG A 219 1.99 22.55 17.18
CA ARG A 219 0.69 21.95 16.80
C ARG A 219 0.29 20.79 17.71
N GLY A 220 0.94 20.66 18.88
CA GLY A 220 0.63 19.67 19.91
C GLY A 220 1.42 18.36 19.84
N PHE A 221 2.45 18.25 18.99
CA PHE A 221 3.24 17.02 18.89
C PHE A 221 4.10 16.82 20.16
N LEU A 222 3.93 15.68 20.84
CA LEU A 222 4.57 15.35 22.12
C LEU A 222 4.36 16.37 23.27
N VAL A 223 3.40 17.27 23.15
CA VAL A 223 3.07 18.25 24.21
C VAL A 223 2.17 17.62 25.27
N GLU A 224 1.17 16.85 24.84
CA GLU A 224 0.20 16.17 25.71
C GLU A 224 0.06 14.70 25.33
N LEU A 225 -0.23 13.86 26.33
CA LEU A 225 -0.67 12.49 26.11
C LEU A 225 -2.00 12.47 25.34
N PRO A 226 -2.21 11.49 24.44
CA PRO A 226 -3.43 11.42 23.66
C PRO A 226 -4.65 11.23 24.56
N ARG A 227 -5.60 12.16 24.46
CA ARG A 227 -6.90 12.03 25.15
C ARG A 227 -7.58 10.71 24.77
N ARG A 228 -8.24 10.06 25.73
CA ARG A 228 -8.95 8.78 25.54
C ARG A 228 -9.83 8.78 24.29
N ARG A 229 -10.56 9.87 24.04
CA ARG A 229 -11.40 10.03 22.84
C ARG A 229 -10.60 9.93 21.54
N THR A 230 -9.51 10.69 21.40
CA THR A 230 -8.64 10.63 20.21
C THR A 230 -8.04 9.24 20.04
N PHE A 231 -7.57 8.61 21.12
CA PHE A 231 -7.07 7.25 21.08
C PHE A 231 -8.11 6.25 20.55
N THR A 232 -9.33 6.27 21.11
CA THR A 232 -10.43 5.39 20.68
C THR A 232 -10.85 5.66 19.23
N THR A 233 -10.87 6.91 18.80
CA THR A 233 -11.14 7.28 17.41
C THR A 233 -10.06 6.71 16.48
N THR A 234 -8.78 6.95 16.78
CA THR A 234 -7.67 6.47 15.94
C THR A 234 -7.73 4.96 15.77
N LEU A 235 -7.99 4.22 16.86
CA LEU A 235 -8.12 2.76 16.79
C LEU A 235 -9.35 2.32 15.98
N ARG A 236 -10.51 2.97 16.18
CA ARG A 236 -11.75 2.69 15.44
C ARG A 236 -11.61 2.91 13.94
N LEU A 237 -10.77 3.86 13.51
CA LEU A 237 -10.50 4.15 12.10
C LEU A 237 -9.39 3.23 11.54
N ALA A 238 -8.32 3.00 12.31
CA ALA A 238 -7.20 2.19 11.87
C ALA A 238 -7.58 0.71 11.71
N LEU A 239 -8.29 0.14 12.69
CA LEU A 239 -8.56 -1.30 12.73
C LEU A 239 -9.29 -1.84 11.48
N PRO A 240 -10.40 -1.22 10.99
CA PRO A 240 -11.07 -1.71 9.79
C PRO A 240 -10.18 -1.65 8.54
N HIS A 241 -9.37 -0.61 8.40
CA HIS A 241 -8.51 -0.48 7.22
C HIS A 241 -7.30 -1.43 7.26
N SER A 242 -6.71 -1.64 8.44
CA SER A 242 -5.70 -2.69 8.63
C SER A 242 -6.24 -4.08 8.34
N PHE A 243 -7.45 -4.39 8.84
CA PHE A 243 -8.11 -5.66 8.58
C PHE A 243 -8.40 -5.84 7.08
N GLN A 244 -8.94 -4.81 6.42
CA GLN A 244 -9.11 -4.79 4.97
C GLN A 244 -7.79 -5.10 4.25
N GLN A 245 -6.68 -4.46 4.64
CA GLN A 245 -5.40 -4.63 3.97
C GLN A 245 -4.81 -6.04 4.16
N LEU A 246 -4.98 -6.63 5.35
CA LEU A 246 -4.56 -8.00 5.62
C LEU A 246 -5.30 -8.99 4.73
N TRP A 247 -6.62 -8.88 4.65
CA TRP A 247 -7.46 -9.74 3.81
C TRP A 247 -7.31 -9.45 2.32
N PHE A 248 -6.96 -8.23 1.93
CA PHE A 248 -6.56 -7.91 0.57
C PHE A 248 -5.29 -8.69 0.19
N ALA A 249 -4.27 -8.67 1.05
CA ALA A 249 -3.03 -9.42 0.84
C ALA A 249 -3.29 -10.94 0.83
N ALA A 250 -4.05 -11.46 1.78
CA ALA A 250 -4.42 -12.88 1.83
C ALA A 250 -5.21 -13.32 0.57
N GLY A 251 -6.04 -12.45 0.00
CA GLY A 251 -6.78 -12.79 -1.20
C GLY A 251 -5.90 -12.96 -2.44
N TYR A 252 -4.71 -12.34 -2.50
CA TYR A 252 -3.73 -12.66 -3.55
C TYR A 252 -3.11 -14.04 -3.35
N ALA A 253 -2.84 -14.47 -2.12
CA ALA A 253 -2.41 -15.84 -1.87
C ALA A 253 -3.46 -16.85 -2.36
N VAL A 254 -4.73 -16.59 -2.09
CA VAL A 254 -5.83 -17.44 -2.60
C VAL A 254 -5.91 -17.39 -4.12
N LEU A 255 -5.75 -16.22 -4.74
CA LEU A 255 -5.72 -16.10 -6.20
C LEU A 255 -4.59 -16.94 -6.81
N PHE A 256 -3.37 -16.88 -6.27
CA PHE A 256 -2.25 -17.70 -6.74
C PHE A 256 -2.47 -19.20 -6.49
N TRP A 257 -3.13 -19.56 -5.38
CA TRP A 257 -3.54 -20.94 -5.13
C TRP A 257 -4.60 -21.44 -6.13
N ILE A 258 -5.52 -20.58 -6.57
CA ILE A 258 -6.46 -20.89 -7.66
C ILE A 258 -5.71 -21.07 -8.98
N LEU A 259 -4.79 -20.15 -9.32
CA LEU A 259 -3.98 -20.27 -10.55
C LEU A 259 -3.14 -21.55 -10.56
N GLY A 260 -2.59 -21.95 -9.42
CA GLY A 260 -1.81 -23.19 -9.29
C GLY A 260 -2.61 -24.47 -9.45
N GLN A 261 -3.94 -24.42 -9.35
CA GLN A 261 -4.81 -25.56 -9.68
C GLN A 261 -5.06 -25.72 -11.17
N ILE A 262 -4.79 -24.68 -11.97
CA ILE A 262 -4.97 -24.73 -13.42
C ILE A 262 -3.70 -25.35 -14.04
N ASP A 263 -2.59 -24.60 -14.02
CA ASP A 263 -1.29 -25.03 -14.53
C ASP A 263 -0.17 -24.06 -14.10
N SER A 264 1.09 -24.46 -14.30
CA SER A 264 2.26 -23.64 -13.93
C SER A 264 2.46 -22.41 -14.83
N ALA A 265 2.02 -22.44 -16.09
CA ALA A 265 2.10 -21.32 -17.03
C ALA A 265 1.17 -20.16 -16.59
N SER A 266 -0.04 -20.50 -16.15
CA SER A 266 -1.04 -19.60 -15.59
C SER A 266 -0.53 -18.91 -14.32
N VAL A 267 0.20 -19.63 -13.46
CA VAL A 267 0.87 -19.03 -12.29
C VAL A 267 1.96 -18.05 -12.72
N ALA A 268 2.81 -18.41 -13.68
CA ALA A 268 3.89 -17.56 -14.16
C ALA A 268 3.36 -16.26 -14.79
N VAL A 269 2.43 -16.37 -15.73
CA VAL A 269 1.80 -15.21 -16.39
C VAL A 269 0.99 -14.40 -15.38
N GLY A 270 0.19 -15.04 -14.53
CA GLY A 270 -0.58 -14.37 -13.49
C GLY A 270 0.31 -13.59 -12.52
N HIS A 271 1.50 -14.11 -12.19
CA HIS A 271 2.46 -13.41 -11.34
C HIS A 271 2.97 -12.12 -11.98
N VAL A 272 3.31 -12.15 -13.28
CA VAL A 272 3.71 -10.95 -14.03
C VAL A 272 2.57 -9.92 -14.04
N LEU A 273 1.36 -10.35 -14.38
CA LEU A 273 0.19 -9.46 -14.49
C LEU A 273 -0.21 -8.82 -13.14
N VAL A 274 -0.18 -9.59 -12.04
CA VAL A 274 -0.47 -9.07 -10.70
C VAL A 274 0.58 -8.05 -10.27
N ASN A 275 1.88 -8.34 -10.47
CA ASN A 275 2.94 -7.39 -10.10
C ASN A 275 2.88 -6.11 -10.93
N LEU A 276 2.62 -6.22 -12.24
CA LEU A 276 2.36 -5.06 -13.09
C LEU A 276 1.16 -4.26 -12.60
N SER A 277 0.07 -4.94 -12.24
CA SER A 277 -1.13 -4.28 -11.68
C SER A 277 -0.81 -3.51 -10.40
N LEU A 278 -0.11 -4.14 -9.45
CA LEU A 278 0.26 -3.52 -8.17
C LEU A 278 1.16 -2.29 -8.36
N LEU A 279 2.04 -2.30 -9.36
CA LEU A 279 2.87 -1.14 -9.71
C LEU A 279 2.03 -0.02 -10.32
N LEU A 280 1.13 -0.35 -11.25
CA LEU A 280 0.38 0.64 -12.03
C LEU A 280 -0.79 1.27 -11.27
N ILE A 281 -1.28 0.65 -10.19
CA ILE A 281 -2.28 1.29 -9.33
C ILE A 281 -1.68 2.35 -8.40
N LEU A 282 -0.35 2.39 -8.19
CA LEU A 282 0.27 3.32 -7.24
C LEU A 282 -0.06 4.80 -7.52
N PRO A 283 -0.07 5.29 -8.77
CA PRO A 283 -0.53 6.64 -9.09
C PRO A 283 -1.99 6.90 -8.69
N GLY A 284 -2.88 5.92 -8.91
CA GLY A 284 -4.28 5.98 -8.49
C GLY A 284 -4.43 6.02 -6.97
N VAL A 285 -3.66 5.19 -6.25
CA VAL A 285 -3.62 5.20 -4.79
C VAL A 285 -3.09 6.54 -4.25
N GLY A 286 -2.03 7.09 -4.84
CA GLY A 286 -1.46 8.37 -4.44
C GLY A 286 -2.41 9.56 -4.67
N LEU A 287 -3.13 9.57 -5.80
CA LEU A 287 -4.25 10.49 -6.03
C LEU A 287 -5.36 10.29 -5.00
N GLY A 288 -5.73 9.04 -4.70
CA GLY A 288 -6.69 8.72 -3.65
C GLY A 288 -6.28 9.23 -2.27
N MET A 289 -5.00 9.12 -1.88
CA MET A 289 -4.51 9.69 -0.63
C MET A 289 -4.58 11.22 -0.63
N ALA A 290 -4.40 11.89 -1.77
CA ALA A 290 -4.66 13.33 -1.89
C ALA A 290 -6.16 13.66 -1.72
N ALA A 291 -7.05 12.85 -2.31
CA ALA A 291 -8.50 12.98 -2.12
C ALA A 291 -8.89 12.79 -0.64
N MET A 292 -8.30 11.81 0.06
CA MET A 292 -8.49 11.58 1.49
C MET A 292 -8.23 12.85 2.30
N THR A 293 -7.08 13.52 2.05
CA THR A 293 -6.74 14.78 2.72
C THR A 293 -7.71 15.90 2.35
N LEU A 294 -8.00 16.12 1.07
CA LEU A 294 -8.84 17.23 0.61
C LEU A 294 -10.28 17.11 1.13
N VAL A 295 -10.84 15.90 1.11
CA VAL A 295 -12.17 15.60 1.64
C VAL A 295 -12.19 15.77 3.16
N GLY A 296 -11.22 15.19 3.87
CA GLY A 296 -11.11 15.33 5.33
C GLY A 296 -11.04 16.80 5.76
N HIS A 297 -10.21 17.58 5.06
CA HIS A 297 -10.04 19.02 5.28
C HIS A 297 -11.31 19.83 4.98
N SER A 298 -11.95 19.63 3.83
CA SER A 298 -13.20 20.33 3.51
C SER A 298 -14.34 19.98 4.47
N LEU A 299 -14.39 18.75 4.98
CA LEU A 299 -15.36 18.37 6.02
C LEU A 299 -15.06 19.06 7.36
N GLY A 300 -13.79 19.27 7.70
CA GLY A 300 -13.40 20.09 8.86
C GLY A 300 -13.82 21.55 8.73
N GLN A 301 -13.78 22.09 7.52
CA GLN A 301 -14.30 23.43 7.19
C GLN A 301 -15.84 23.49 7.12
N GLN A 302 -16.54 22.39 7.39
CA GLN A 302 -17.99 22.24 7.18
C GLN A 302 -18.45 22.47 5.72
N ALA A 303 -17.52 22.47 4.76
CA ALA A 303 -17.76 22.67 3.34
C ALA A 303 -18.13 21.33 2.66
N HIS A 304 -19.29 20.77 3.02
CA HIS A 304 -19.73 19.44 2.58
C HIS A 304 -19.85 19.30 1.05
N GLN A 305 -20.28 20.35 0.36
CA GLN A 305 -20.38 20.35 -1.10
C GLN A 305 -19.01 20.30 -1.76
N GLU A 306 -18.04 21.04 -1.22
CA GLU A 306 -16.65 21.01 -1.68
C GLU A 306 -16.02 19.64 -1.44
N ALA A 307 -16.28 19.03 -0.29
CA ALA A 307 -15.84 17.66 0.01
C ALA A 307 -16.36 16.65 -1.05
N HIS A 308 -17.62 16.73 -1.44
CA HIS A 308 -18.17 15.85 -2.49
C HIS A 308 -17.53 16.10 -3.86
N ARG A 309 -17.31 17.36 -4.22
CA ARG A 309 -16.66 17.75 -5.48
C ARG A 309 -15.22 17.24 -5.56
N TRP A 310 -14.44 17.33 -4.48
CA TRP A 310 -13.05 16.86 -4.45
C TRP A 310 -12.91 15.39 -4.85
N GLY A 311 -13.80 14.51 -4.38
CA GLY A 311 -13.79 13.10 -4.78
C GLY A 311 -13.84 12.92 -6.30
N TRP A 312 -14.82 13.54 -6.95
CA TRP A 312 -15.00 13.43 -8.40
C TRP A 312 -13.90 14.12 -9.22
N ASP A 313 -13.39 15.26 -8.74
CA ASP A 313 -12.30 15.95 -9.41
C ASP A 313 -11.02 15.12 -9.43
N VAL A 314 -10.73 14.44 -8.33
CA VAL A 314 -9.57 13.52 -8.26
C VAL A 314 -9.82 12.28 -9.10
N VAL A 315 -11.04 11.71 -9.12
CA VAL A 315 -11.38 10.56 -9.99
C VAL A 315 -11.13 10.89 -11.46
N ARG A 316 -11.57 12.06 -11.93
CA ARG A 316 -11.36 12.49 -13.33
C ARG A 316 -9.88 12.59 -13.69
N LEU A 317 -9.06 13.10 -12.77
CA LEU A 317 -7.62 13.17 -12.98
C LEU A 317 -6.97 11.78 -12.93
N ALA A 318 -7.42 10.91 -12.03
CA ALA A 318 -6.97 9.53 -11.93
C ALA A 318 -7.28 8.73 -13.19
N TRP A 319 -8.47 8.88 -13.78
CA TRP A 319 -8.80 8.28 -15.07
C TRP A 319 -7.81 8.69 -16.16
N LEU A 320 -7.50 9.98 -16.28
CA LEU A 320 -6.55 10.46 -17.28
C LEU A 320 -5.14 9.89 -17.04
N CYS A 321 -4.65 9.95 -15.80
CA CYS A 321 -3.32 9.46 -15.45
C CYS A 321 -3.21 7.94 -15.66
N LEU A 322 -4.20 7.17 -15.21
CA LEU A 322 -4.19 5.71 -15.34
C LEU A 322 -4.44 5.26 -16.78
N ALA A 323 -5.24 5.98 -17.56
CA ALA A 323 -5.40 5.70 -19.00
C ALA A 323 -4.09 5.90 -19.77
N ALA A 324 -3.33 6.96 -19.45
CA ALA A 324 -2.02 7.17 -20.04
C ALA A 324 -1.04 6.04 -19.72
N LEU A 325 -1.08 5.52 -18.49
CA LEU A 325 -0.23 4.39 -18.05
C LEU A 325 -0.70 3.04 -18.60
N ALA A 326 -1.99 2.87 -18.84
CA ALA A 326 -2.57 1.65 -19.42
C ALA A 326 -2.33 1.54 -20.94
N LEU A 327 -2.10 2.67 -21.63
CA LEU A 327 -2.00 2.72 -23.09
C LEU A 327 -0.92 1.79 -23.67
N PRO A 328 0.33 1.72 -23.13
CA PRO A 328 1.33 0.80 -23.65
C PRO A 328 0.95 -0.67 -23.52
N MET A 329 0.28 -1.06 -22.43
CA MET A 329 -0.19 -2.43 -22.22
C MET A 329 -1.34 -2.80 -23.17
N ALA A 330 -2.21 -1.83 -23.49
CA ALA A 330 -3.33 -2.04 -24.40
C ALA A 330 -2.85 -2.18 -25.86
N LEU A 331 -1.93 -1.32 -26.29
CA LEU A 331 -1.47 -1.24 -27.68
C LEU A 331 -0.30 -2.19 -28.01
N PHE A 332 0.61 -2.41 -27.06
CA PHE A 332 1.84 -3.18 -27.25
C PHE A 332 2.02 -4.25 -26.16
N PRO A 333 1.04 -5.17 -25.97
CA PRO A 333 1.09 -6.16 -24.88
C PRO A 333 2.31 -7.09 -24.98
N GLU A 334 2.67 -7.52 -26.19
CA GLU A 334 3.81 -8.42 -26.44
C GLU A 334 5.14 -7.79 -26.02
N LEU A 335 5.34 -6.49 -26.31
CA LEU A 335 6.56 -5.77 -25.91
C LEU A 335 6.67 -5.67 -24.40
N VAL A 336 5.56 -5.41 -23.71
CA VAL A 336 5.53 -5.31 -22.24
C VAL A 336 5.75 -6.68 -21.60
N LEU A 337 5.08 -7.72 -22.09
CA LEU A 337 5.25 -9.09 -21.59
C LEU A 337 6.67 -9.62 -21.85
N GLY A 338 7.25 -9.30 -23.01
CA GLY A 338 8.61 -9.69 -23.40
C GLY A 338 9.71 -9.14 -22.49
N LEU A 339 9.41 -8.17 -21.62
CA LEU A 339 10.34 -7.71 -20.58
C LEU A 339 10.47 -8.70 -19.41
N PHE A 340 9.48 -9.59 -19.23
CA PHE A 340 9.39 -10.51 -18.08
C PHE A 340 9.38 -11.97 -18.52
N LEU A 341 8.74 -12.26 -19.65
CA LEU A 341 8.58 -13.60 -20.21
C LEU A 341 9.44 -13.71 -21.45
N HIS A 342 10.20 -14.79 -21.55
CA HIS A 342 11.07 -15.08 -22.70
C HIS A 342 10.52 -16.20 -23.58
N ASP A 343 9.54 -16.95 -23.07
CA ASP A 343 8.85 -18.01 -23.79
C ASP A 343 7.68 -17.43 -24.60
N PRO A 344 7.67 -17.60 -25.94
CA PRO A 344 6.58 -17.13 -26.79
C PRO A 344 5.20 -17.61 -26.37
N ASP A 345 5.08 -18.85 -25.89
CA ASP A 345 3.80 -19.44 -25.50
C ASP A 345 3.21 -18.73 -24.26
N LEU A 346 4.07 -18.36 -23.31
CA LEU A 346 3.67 -17.58 -22.13
C LEU A 346 3.29 -16.14 -22.49
N ILE A 347 3.96 -15.53 -23.48
CA ILE A 347 3.63 -14.20 -23.98
C ILE A 347 2.25 -14.23 -24.64
N GLU A 348 1.98 -15.23 -25.48
CA GLU A 348 0.68 -15.39 -26.13
C GLU A 348 -0.44 -15.58 -25.10
N LEU A 349 -0.23 -16.47 -24.11
CA LEU A 349 -1.16 -16.70 -23.00
C LEU A 349 -1.45 -15.41 -22.21
N GLY A 350 -0.45 -14.55 -22.00
CA GLY A 350 -0.57 -13.29 -21.26
C GLY A 350 -1.14 -12.12 -22.05
N ARG A 351 -1.22 -12.20 -23.39
CA ARG A 351 -1.55 -11.07 -24.27
C ARG A 351 -2.91 -10.44 -23.98
N LEU A 352 -3.98 -11.23 -24.06
CA LEU A 352 -5.34 -10.76 -23.76
C LEU A 352 -5.51 -10.40 -22.28
N PRO A 353 -5.07 -11.23 -21.31
CA PRO A 353 -5.09 -10.86 -19.89
C PRO A 353 -4.41 -9.52 -19.58
N LEU A 354 -3.30 -9.20 -20.26
CA LEU A 354 -2.62 -7.90 -20.12
C LEU A 354 -3.49 -6.74 -20.64
N GLN A 355 -4.12 -6.89 -21.80
CA GLN A 355 -5.03 -5.86 -22.33
C GLN A 355 -6.26 -5.67 -21.42
N LEU A 356 -6.80 -6.76 -20.86
CA LEU A 356 -7.85 -6.68 -19.85
C LEU A 356 -7.37 -5.95 -18.59
N THR A 357 -6.15 -6.23 -18.14
CA THR A 357 -5.52 -5.55 -17.00
C THR A 357 -5.40 -4.03 -17.25
N ALA A 358 -5.03 -3.63 -18.47
CA ALA A 358 -4.99 -2.23 -18.87
C ALA A 358 -6.36 -1.55 -18.73
N ALA A 359 -7.43 -2.20 -19.22
CA ALA A 359 -8.80 -1.69 -19.05
C ALA A 359 -9.23 -1.64 -17.58
N MET A 360 -8.91 -2.69 -16.81
CA MET A 360 -9.24 -2.78 -15.39
C MET A 360 -8.66 -1.62 -14.57
N ILE A 361 -7.39 -1.27 -14.79
CA ILE A 361 -6.71 -0.22 -14.02
C ILE A 361 -7.40 1.14 -14.22
N VAL A 362 -7.84 1.44 -15.45
CA VAL A 362 -8.58 2.68 -15.74
C VAL A 362 -9.94 2.65 -15.07
N LEU A 363 -10.68 1.54 -15.18
CA LEU A 363 -12.02 1.41 -14.61
C LEU A 363 -11.97 1.47 -13.07
N ASP A 364 -10.97 0.87 -12.46
CA ASP A 364 -10.76 0.81 -11.00
C ASP A 364 -10.38 2.17 -10.37
N ALA A 365 -10.05 3.18 -11.18
CA ALA A 365 -9.66 4.50 -10.69
C ALA A 365 -10.70 5.11 -9.73
N ALA A 366 -11.99 4.89 -10.00
CA ALA A 366 -13.06 5.39 -9.15
C ALA A 366 -13.07 4.69 -7.79
N ALA A 367 -12.94 3.36 -7.74
CA ALA A 367 -12.82 2.62 -6.48
C ALA A 367 -11.57 3.04 -5.69
N LEU A 368 -10.41 3.14 -6.34
CA LEU A 368 -9.15 3.53 -5.71
C LEU A 368 -9.23 4.92 -5.07
N VAL A 369 -9.78 5.90 -5.80
CA VAL A 369 -9.86 7.28 -5.30
C VAL A 369 -10.99 7.46 -4.29
N LEU A 370 -12.21 7.00 -4.62
CA LEU A 370 -13.37 7.20 -3.74
C LEU A 370 -13.29 6.36 -2.46
N GLY A 371 -12.67 5.17 -2.52
CA GLY A 371 -12.37 4.39 -1.32
C GLY A 371 -11.48 5.16 -0.35
N GLN A 372 -10.40 5.78 -0.85
CA GLN A 372 -9.52 6.62 -0.03
C GLN A 372 -10.20 7.91 0.44
N ALA A 373 -11.03 8.52 -0.40
CA ALA A 373 -11.85 9.69 -0.04
C ALA A 373 -12.82 9.38 1.11
N LEU A 374 -13.46 8.21 1.08
CA LEU A 374 -14.33 7.71 2.15
C LEU A 374 -13.59 7.45 3.45
N LEU A 375 -12.35 6.94 3.39
CA LEU A 375 -11.47 6.85 4.56
C LEU A 375 -11.19 8.25 5.15
N GLY A 376 -11.02 9.27 4.31
CA GLY A 376 -10.88 10.67 4.75
C GLY A 376 -12.14 11.26 5.37
N ALA A 377 -13.31 10.73 5.00
CA ALA A 377 -14.58 11.05 5.64
C ALA A 377 -14.82 10.29 6.95
N GLY A 378 -14.01 9.25 7.26
CA GLY A 378 -14.17 8.38 8.43
C GLY A 378 -15.02 7.12 8.19
N ALA A 379 -15.36 6.80 6.95
CA ALA A 379 -16.22 5.68 6.59
C ALA A 379 -15.46 4.34 6.48
N ASN A 380 -14.46 4.10 7.34
CA ASN A 380 -13.52 2.97 7.22
C ASN A 380 -14.21 1.61 7.25
N ARG A 381 -15.29 1.45 8.03
CA ARG A 381 -16.07 0.20 8.05
C ARG A 381 -16.81 -0.04 6.73
N THR A 382 -17.33 1.01 6.10
CA THR A 382 -18.00 0.91 4.80
C THR A 382 -17.02 0.49 3.72
N VAL A 383 -15.82 1.08 3.71
CA VAL A 383 -14.76 0.72 2.76
C VAL A 383 -14.33 -0.73 2.98
N MET A 384 -14.04 -1.12 4.22
CA MET A 384 -13.67 -2.49 4.57
C MET A 384 -14.73 -3.51 4.13
N THR A 385 -15.98 -3.32 4.56
CA THR A 385 -17.06 -4.27 4.24
C THR A 385 -17.28 -4.39 2.74
N THR A 386 -17.32 -3.27 2.01
CA THR A 386 -17.46 -3.26 0.55
C THR A 386 -16.36 -4.06 -0.12
N THR A 387 -15.09 -3.74 0.17
CA THR A 387 -13.94 -4.38 -0.46
C THR A 387 -13.89 -5.88 -0.13
N LEU A 388 -14.12 -6.25 1.14
CA LEU A 388 -14.04 -7.65 1.56
C LEU A 388 -15.19 -8.48 1.01
N THR A 389 -16.42 -7.99 1.03
CA THR A 389 -17.57 -8.70 0.45
C THR A 389 -17.34 -8.92 -1.04
N LEU A 390 -16.97 -7.89 -1.80
CA LEU A 390 -16.76 -8.04 -3.24
C LEU A 390 -15.55 -8.94 -3.54
N GLN A 391 -14.46 -8.88 -2.76
CA GLN A 391 -13.29 -9.72 -3.01
C GLN A 391 -13.52 -11.19 -2.62
N TRP A 392 -14.01 -11.44 -1.41
CA TRP A 392 -14.06 -12.78 -0.82
C TRP A 392 -15.36 -13.53 -1.12
N LEU A 393 -16.49 -12.83 -1.25
CA LEU A 393 -17.78 -13.47 -1.53
C LEU A 393 -18.17 -13.44 -3.01
N VAL A 394 -17.53 -12.59 -3.81
CA VAL A 394 -17.83 -12.46 -5.24
C VAL A 394 -16.63 -12.86 -6.10
N PHE A 395 -15.52 -12.11 -6.04
CA PHE A 395 -14.39 -12.32 -6.95
C PHE A 395 -13.73 -13.69 -6.80
N LEU A 396 -13.24 -14.06 -5.60
CA LEU A 396 -12.48 -15.30 -5.41
C LEU A 396 -13.32 -16.56 -5.71
N PRO A 397 -14.59 -16.69 -5.25
CA PRO A 397 -15.43 -17.84 -5.60
C PRO A 397 -15.71 -17.92 -7.11
N LEU A 398 -16.01 -16.78 -7.75
CA LEU A 398 -16.25 -16.75 -9.20
C LEU A 398 -14.97 -17.04 -10.00
N ALA A 399 -13.80 -16.59 -9.53
CA ALA A 399 -12.53 -16.88 -10.18
C ALA A 399 -12.22 -18.37 -10.13
N TRP A 400 -12.45 -19.04 -8.99
CA TRP A 400 -12.32 -20.49 -8.89
C TRP A 400 -13.35 -21.22 -9.78
N TRP A 401 -14.62 -20.81 -9.72
CA TRP A 401 -15.67 -21.47 -10.49
C TRP A 401 -15.46 -21.33 -12.01
N VAL A 402 -15.19 -20.13 -12.52
CA VAL A 402 -14.98 -19.89 -13.96
C VAL A 402 -13.62 -20.41 -14.41
N GLY A 403 -12.56 -20.15 -13.66
CA GLY A 403 -11.19 -20.52 -14.06
C GLY A 403 -10.93 -22.02 -13.98
N VAL A 404 -11.37 -22.66 -12.89
CA VAL A 404 -11.08 -24.09 -12.61
C VAL A 404 -12.26 -24.96 -13.02
N ALA A 405 -13.45 -24.75 -12.46
CA ALA A 405 -14.57 -25.68 -12.65
C ALA A 405 -15.23 -25.61 -14.04
N MET A 406 -15.19 -24.45 -14.71
CA MET A 406 -15.63 -24.30 -16.11
C MET A 406 -14.46 -24.40 -17.11
N GLU A 407 -13.26 -24.71 -16.63
CA GLU A 407 -12.04 -24.92 -17.43
C GLU A 407 -11.70 -23.74 -18.37
N GLN A 408 -12.11 -22.50 -18.02
CA GLN A 408 -11.80 -21.30 -18.81
C GLN A 408 -10.38 -20.75 -18.54
N GLY A 409 -9.64 -21.39 -17.63
CA GLY A 409 -8.23 -21.10 -17.35
C GLY A 409 -7.98 -19.67 -16.89
N LEU A 410 -6.76 -19.18 -17.17
CA LEU A 410 -6.30 -17.83 -16.83
C LEU A 410 -7.20 -16.73 -17.39
N LEU A 411 -7.62 -16.86 -18.66
CA LEU A 411 -8.41 -15.82 -19.33
C LEU A 411 -9.79 -15.66 -18.68
N GLY A 412 -10.43 -16.76 -18.28
CA GLY A 412 -11.69 -16.73 -17.54
C GLY A 412 -11.59 -15.96 -16.22
N ILE A 413 -10.50 -16.19 -15.45
CA ILE A 413 -10.24 -15.46 -14.21
C ILE A 413 -10.11 -13.96 -14.46
N TRP A 414 -9.41 -13.56 -15.53
CA TRP A 414 -9.25 -12.14 -15.86
C TRP A 414 -10.55 -11.47 -16.31
N TRP A 415 -11.45 -12.18 -17.00
CA TRP A 415 -12.79 -11.66 -17.28
C TRP A 415 -13.60 -11.44 -16.00
N VAL A 416 -13.57 -12.40 -15.07
CA VAL A 416 -14.21 -12.25 -13.75
C VAL A 416 -13.61 -11.06 -13.00
N GLN A 417 -12.28 -10.87 -13.08
CA GLN A 417 -11.61 -9.73 -12.47
C GLN A 417 -12.05 -8.40 -13.09
N LEU A 418 -12.25 -8.33 -14.41
CA LEU A 418 -12.78 -7.13 -15.06
C LEU A 418 -14.16 -6.76 -14.52
N VAL A 419 -15.08 -7.73 -14.49
CA VAL A 419 -16.45 -7.53 -13.99
C VAL A 419 -16.41 -7.09 -12.52
N TYR A 420 -15.59 -7.74 -11.69
CA TYR A 420 -15.38 -7.36 -10.29
C TYR A 420 -14.92 -5.90 -10.15
N ARG A 421 -13.94 -5.45 -10.94
CA ARG A 421 -13.43 -4.06 -10.87
C ARG A 421 -14.49 -3.04 -11.31
N CYS A 422 -15.29 -3.37 -12.33
CA CYS A 422 -16.43 -2.56 -12.75
C CYS A 422 -17.47 -2.42 -11.63
N LEU A 423 -17.86 -3.55 -11.02
CA LEU A 423 -18.80 -3.58 -9.90
C LEU A 423 -18.28 -2.79 -8.70
N ASN A 424 -17.00 -2.95 -8.36
CA ASN A 424 -16.36 -2.25 -7.25
C ASN A 424 -16.39 -0.73 -7.46
N SER A 425 -16.01 -0.26 -8.66
CA SER A 425 -16.03 1.17 -9.00
C SER A 425 -17.42 1.77 -9.05
N ALA A 426 -18.39 1.04 -9.61
CA ALA A 426 -19.79 1.45 -9.60
C ALA A 426 -20.32 1.56 -8.15
N TRP A 427 -20.01 0.59 -7.30
CA TRP A 427 -20.48 0.55 -5.92
C TRP A 427 -19.89 1.69 -5.07
N PHE A 428 -18.58 1.93 -5.16
CA PHE A 428 -17.96 3.09 -4.52
C PHE A 428 -18.51 4.42 -5.06
N GLY A 429 -18.78 4.51 -6.37
CA GLY A 429 -19.48 5.64 -6.97
C GLY A 429 -20.87 5.88 -6.36
N LEU A 430 -21.67 4.82 -6.21
CA LEU A 430 -23.00 4.90 -5.59
C LEU A 430 -22.94 5.33 -4.12
N ILE A 431 -22.05 4.74 -3.32
CA ILE A 431 -21.83 5.13 -1.92
C ILE A 431 -21.45 6.62 -1.85
N TRP A 432 -20.56 7.06 -2.74
CA TRP A 432 -20.13 8.45 -2.79
C TRP A 432 -21.29 9.40 -3.11
N GLN A 433 -22.15 9.05 -4.07
CA GLN A 433 -23.31 9.86 -4.46
C GLN A 433 -24.40 9.93 -3.38
N ARG A 434 -24.56 8.89 -2.56
CA ARG A 434 -25.55 8.88 -1.47
C ARG A 434 -25.22 9.85 -0.32
N ARG A 435 -23.99 10.37 -0.24
CA ARG A 435 -23.55 11.43 0.69
C ARG A 435 -23.75 11.17 2.20
N HIS A 436 -24.25 10.01 2.63
CA HIS A 436 -24.40 9.67 4.06
C HIS A 436 -23.08 9.79 4.86
N TRP A 437 -21.95 9.57 4.19
CA TRP A 437 -20.61 9.71 4.76
C TRP A 437 -20.28 11.14 5.23
N GLN A 438 -20.97 12.17 4.75
CA GLN A 438 -20.71 13.57 5.13
C GLN A 438 -21.00 13.87 6.61
N ARG A 439 -21.86 13.07 7.25
CA ARG A 439 -22.30 13.24 8.64
C ARG A 439 -21.43 12.49 9.65
N LEU A 440 -20.43 11.74 9.19
CA LEU A 440 -19.62 10.92 10.07
C LEU A 440 -18.67 11.79 10.91
N ALA A 441 -18.70 11.55 12.22
CA ALA A 441 -17.76 12.11 13.17
C ALA A 441 -16.47 11.29 13.15
N VAL A 442 -15.37 11.96 12.77
CA VAL A 442 -14.02 11.41 12.79
C VAL A 442 -13.46 11.61 14.18
#